data_AF-A0A022IY33-F1
#
_entry.id   AF-A0A022IY33-F1
#
_cell.length_a   1.000
_cell.length_b   1.000
_cell.length_c   1.000
_cell.angle_alpha   90.00
_cell.angle_beta   90.00
_cell.angle_gamma   90.00
#
_symmetry.space_group_name_H-M   'P 1'
#
loop_
_entity.id
_entity.type
_entity.pdbx_description
1 polymer ?
#
loop_
_entity_poly.entity_id
_entity_poly.type
_entity_poly.pdbx_seq_one_letter_code
_entity_poly.pdbx_strand_id
1 'polypeptide(L)'
;MLEHDFHLHVVELQNTGPLSHLALPSLVAFASGLLGRSVQSQMVVLGDMSLGGSVTPVESIAECLQVAFDAGAKKVALPMSSAADIPTIPVELFTKFQTSFYADPVDAVFKGLGVD
;
A
#
# COMPACT_ATOMS: atom_id res chain seq x y z
N MET A 1 -16.10 14.91 -20.88
CA MET A 1 -15.34 14.09 -19.91
C MET A 1 -14.49 13.14 -20.73
N LEU A 2 -13.25 12.88 -20.33
CA LEU A 2 -12.53 11.75 -20.89
C LEU A 2 -13.21 10.48 -20.36
N GLU A 3 -13.69 9.62 -21.25
CA GLU A 3 -14.23 8.31 -20.89
C GLU A 3 -13.07 7.31 -20.84
N HIS A 4 -13.00 6.55 -19.75
CA HIS A 4 -11.99 5.54 -19.52
C HIS A 4 -12.65 4.28 -18.97
N ASP A 5 -12.37 3.16 -19.62
CA ASP A 5 -12.71 1.83 -19.10
C ASP A 5 -11.51 1.27 -18.34
N PHE A 6 -11.77 0.73 -17.15
CA PHE A 6 -10.74 0.12 -16.32
C PHE A 6 -10.92 -1.38 -16.24
N HIS A 7 -9.81 -2.10 -16.38
CA HIS A 7 -9.72 -3.51 -16.05
C HIS A 7 -8.72 -3.68 -14.91
N LEU A 8 -9.18 -4.17 -13.77
CA LEU A 8 -8.33 -4.49 -12.63
C LEU A 8 -8.19 -6.01 -12.53
N HIS A 9 -6.95 -6.50 -12.57
CA HIS A 9 -6.63 -7.90 -12.32
C HIS A 9 -5.86 -7.98 -11.00
N VAL A 10 -6.42 -8.73 -10.05
CA VAL A 10 -5.81 -8.95 -8.74
C VAL A 10 -5.45 -10.42 -8.59
N VAL A 11 -4.24 -10.69 -8.11
CA VAL A 11 -3.72 -12.03 -7.87
C VAL A 11 -3.42 -12.19 -6.39
N GLU A 12 -4.05 -13.17 -5.76
CA GLU A 12 -3.77 -13.57 -4.38
C GLU A 12 -2.71 -14.69 -4.43
N LEU A 13 -1.62 -14.51 -3.68
CA LEU A 13 -0.46 -15.41 -3.72
C LEU A 13 -0.24 -16.21 -2.43
N GLN A 14 -0.98 -15.91 -1.36
CA GLN A 14 -0.75 -16.45 -0.01
C GLN A 14 -1.83 -17.46 0.43
N ASN A 15 -2.82 -17.71 -0.42
CA ASN A 15 -3.99 -18.54 -0.17
C ASN A 15 -4.71 -18.19 1.15
N THR A 16 -4.82 -16.89 1.44
CA THR A 16 -5.35 -16.36 2.71
C THR A 16 -6.88 -16.22 2.74
N GLY A 17 -7.56 -16.47 1.63
CA GLY A 17 -9.02 -16.42 1.51
C GLY A 17 -9.50 -15.21 0.68
N PRO A 18 -10.74 -14.73 0.90
CA PRO A 18 -11.29 -13.60 0.16
C PRO A 18 -10.49 -12.31 0.39
N LEU A 19 -10.30 -11.54 -0.68
CA LEU A 19 -9.65 -10.24 -0.62
C LEU A 19 -10.60 -9.21 0.00
N SER A 20 -10.29 -8.74 1.21
CA SER A 20 -11.06 -7.70 1.92
C SER A 20 -10.55 -6.28 1.69
N HIS A 21 -9.28 -6.12 1.28
CA HIS A 21 -8.61 -4.83 1.21
C HIS A 21 -8.15 -4.50 -0.21
N LEU A 22 -9.02 -3.88 -0.98
CA LEU A 22 -8.76 -3.54 -2.38
C LEU A 22 -9.00 -2.08 -2.73
N ALA A 23 -9.64 -1.29 -1.86
CA ALA A 23 -10.03 0.07 -2.24
C ALA A 23 -8.79 0.95 -2.48
N LEU A 24 -7.87 1.00 -1.51
CA LEU A 24 -6.65 1.81 -1.65
C LEU A 24 -5.69 1.27 -2.73
N PRO A 25 -5.36 -0.04 -2.79
CA PRO A 25 -4.52 -0.57 -3.87
C PRO A 25 -5.09 -0.29 -5.27
N SER A 26 -6.42 -0.38 -5.43
CA SER A 26 -7.08 -0.07 -6.70
C SER A 26 -6.93 1.41 -7.06
N LEU A 27 -7.05 2.32 -6.10
CA LEU A 27 -6.83 3.74 -6.33
C LEU A 27 -5.41 4.02 -6.84
N VAL A 28 -4.40 3.42 -6.21
CA VAL A 28 -2.99 3.56 -6.64
C VAL A 28 -2.80 3.01 -8.06
N ALA A 29 -3.36 1.84 -8.37
CA ALA A 29 -3.29 1.24 -9.69
C ALA A 29 -3.95 2.11 -10.77
N PHE A 30 -5.16 2.62 -10.51
CA PHE A 30 -5.88 3.48 -11.45
C PHE A 30 -5.19 4.82 -11.64
N ALA A 31 -4.71 5.45 -10.56
CA ALA A 31 -3.95 6.69 -10.65
C ALA A 31 -2.66 6.51 -11.45
N SER A 32 -1.93 5.41 -11.23
CA SER A 32 -0.76 5.04 -12.02
C SER A 32 -1.08 4.95 -13.52
N GLY A 33 -2.16 4.24 -13.87
CA GLY A 33 -2.62 4.08 -15.26
C GLY A 33 -3.07 5.38 -15.91
N LEU A 34 -3.89 6.18 -15.20
CA LEU A 34 -4.40 7.47 -15.70
C LEU A 34 -3.31 8.52 -15.88
N LEU A 35 -2.34 8.56 -14.97
CA LEU A 35 -1.23 9.53 -15.01
C LEU A 35 -0.09 9.07 -15.91
N GLY A 36 -0.14 7.85 -16.45
CA GLY A 36 0.93 7.28 -17.27
C GLY A 36 2.25 7.14 -16.51
N ARG A 37 2.19 6.94 -15.19
CA ARG A 37 3.36 6.94 -14.30
C ARG A 37 3.43 5.63 -13.53
N SER A 38 4.54 4.92 -13.65
CA SER A 38 4.76 3.67 -12.92
C SER A 38 4.90 3.90 -11.41
N VAL A 39 4.36 2.96 -10.63
CA VAL A 39 4.64 2.84 -9.19
C VAL A 39 6.12 2.55 -8.98
N GLN A 40 6.68 3.00 -7.86
CA GLN A 40 8.07 2.76 -7.51
C GLN A 40 8.41 1.25 -7.48
N SER A 41 9.59 0.88 -7.98
CA SER A 41 10.07 -0.50 -7.91
C SER A 41 10.26 -0.98 -6.47
N GLN A 42 9.94 -2.24 -6.18
CA GLN A 42 10.09 -2.86 -4.84
C GLN A 42 9.30 -2.10 -3.74
N MET A 43 8.19 -1.46 -4.13
CA MET A 43 7.29 -0.71 -3.25
C MET A 43 6.10 -1.57 -2.83
N VAL A 44 5.76 -1.50 -1.55
CA VAL A 44 4.49 -2.02 -1.01
C VAL A 44 3.72 -0.87 -0.38
N VAL A 45 2.46 -0.70 -0.78
CA VAL A 45 1.52 0.22 -0.15
C VAL A 45 0.59 -0.62 0.71
N LEU A 46 0.66 -0.45 2.02
CA LEU A 46 -0.20 -1.17 2.98
C LEU A 46 -1.25 -0.22 3.52
N GLY A 47 -2.45 -0.74 3.75
CA GLY A 47 -3.59 -0.01 4.28
C GLY A 47 -4.76 -0.11 3.32
N ASP A 48 -5.90 0.42 3.76
CA ASP A 48 -7.09 0.47 2.92
C ASP A 48 -7.80 1.82 3.08
N MET A 49 -8.88 2.04 2.35
CA MET A 49 -9.66 3.26 2.47
C MET A 49 -11.16 2.99 2.52
N SER A 50 -11.88 3.84 3.26
CA SER A 50 -13.34 3.87 3.22
C SER A 50 -13.83 4.63 1.98
N LEU A 51 -15.10 4.45 1.62
CA LEU A 51 -15.75 5.24 0.58
C LEU A 51 -15.76 6.75 0.90
N GLY A 52 -15.67 7.12 2.18
CA GLY A 52 -15.60 8.51 2.64
C GLY A 52 -14.20 9.13 2.57
N GLY A 53 -13.19 8.39 2.07
CA GLY A 53 -11.83 8.88 1.92
C GLY A 53 -10.97 8.83 3.19
N SER A 54 -11.42 8.14 4.23
CA SER A 54 -10.60 7.89 5.44
C SER A 54 -9.72 6.66 5.24
N VAL A 55 -8.49 6.70 5.77
CA VAL A 55 -7.57 5.56 5.73
C VAL A 55 -7.87 4.58 6.86
N THR A 56 -7.95 3.30 6.53
CA THR A 56 -8.08 2.20 7.48
C THR A 56 -6.68 1.73 7.91
N PRO A 57 -6.41 1.58 9.22
CA PRO A 57 -5.15 1.03 9.72
C PRO A 57 -4.88 -0.37 9.16
N VAL A 58 -3.61 -0.72 9.06
CA VAL A 58 -3.13 -2.05 8.67
C VAL A 58 -3.23 -3.00 9.87
N GLU A 59 -3.86 -4.15 9.66
CA GLU A 59 -3.85 -5.26 10.62
C GLU A 59 -2.55 -6.08 10.45
N SER A 60 -2.00 -6.61 11.55
CA SER A 60 -0.84 -7.50 11.54
C SER A 60 0.37 -6.98 10.74
N ILE A 61 0.81 -5.74 10.98
CA ILE A 61 1.89 -5.07 10.22
C ILE A 61 3.17 -5.92 10.14
N ALA A 62 3.56 -6.57 11.23
CA ALA A 62 4.76 -7.41 11.27
C ALA A 62 4.67 -8.59 10.27
N GLU A 63 3.50 -9.22 10.15
CA GLU A 63 3.26 -10.32 9.20
C GLU A 63 3.28 -9.81 7.75
N CYS A 64 2.61 -8.68 7.49
CA CYS A 64 2.64 -8.04 6.17
C CYS A 64 4.06 -7.67 5.73
N LEU A 65 4.85 -7.10 6.64
CA LEU A 65 6.25 -6.74 6.36
C LEU A 65 7.12 -7.97 6.15
N GLN A 66 6.87 -9.07 6.86
CA GLN A 66 7.60 -10.31 6.66
C GLN A 66 7.35 -10.86 5.25
N VAL A 67 6.08 -10.97 4.84
CA VAL A 67 5.72 -11.41 3.48
C VAL A 67 6.28 -10.47 2.41
N ALA A 68 6.21 -9.15 2.65
CA ALA A 68 6.79 -8.17 1.74
C ALA A 68 8.32 -8.34 1.60
N PHE A 69 9.01 -8.60 2.70
CA PHE A 69 10.46 -8.82 2.71
C PHE A 69 10.83 -10.08 1.93
N ASP A 70 10.11 -11.18 2.16
CA ASP A 70 10.32 -12.45 1.48
C ASP A 70 10.03 -12.34 -0.03
N ALA A 71 9.12 -11.44 -0.42
CA ALA A 71 8.84 -11.08 -1.81
C ALA A 71 9.86 -10.10 -2.44
N GLY A 72 10.87 -9.66 -1.68
CA GLY A 72 11.94 -8.77 -2.15
C GLY A 72 11.59 -7.28 -2.15
N ALA A 73 10.56 -6.86 -1.42
CA ALA A 73 10.25 -5.45 -1.25
C ALA A 73 11.32 -4.74 -0.41
N LYS A 74 11.54 -3.46 -0.71
CA LYS A 74 12.52 -2.60 -0.03
C LYS A 74 11.94 -1.29 0.46
N LYS A 75 10.77 -0.90 -0.06
CA LYS A 75 10.07 0.32 0.31
C LYS A 75 8.68 -0.03 0.80
N VAL A 76 8.23 0.62 1.86
CA VAL A 76 6.87 0.46 2.37
C VAL A 76 6.22 1.82 2.65
N ALA A 77 4.96 1.96 2.26
CA ALA A 77 4.12 3.10 2.59
C ALA A 77 3.05 2.65 3.57
N LEU A 78 2.98 3.30 4.73
CA LEU A 78 2.09 2.96 5.85
C LEU A 78 1.14 4.11 6.18
N PRO A 79 -0.09 3.82 6.64
CA PRO A 79 -0.96 4.84 7.21
C PRO A 79 -0.32 5.48 8.43
N MET A 80 -0.46 6.79 8.61
CA MET A 80 -0.14 7.42 9.90
C MET A 80 -0.99 6.85 11.05
N SER A 81 -2.20 6.38 10.78
CA SER A 81 -3.05 5.72 11.78
C SER A 81 -2.46 4.40 12.31
N SER A 82 -1.54 3.78 11.57
CA SER A 82 -0.80 2.57 11.97
C SER A 82 0.50 2.86 12.73
N ALA A 83 0.84 4.13 12.97
CA ALA A 83 2.08 4.49 13.65
C ALA A 83 2.15 3.95 15.11
N ALA A 84 0.99 3.78 15.76
CA ALA A 84 0.92 3.26 17.13
C ALA A 84 1.40 1.81 17.27
N ASP A 85 1.31 1.02 16.19
CA ASP A 85 1.65 -0.40 16.19
C ASP A 85 3.10 -0.66 15.74
N ILE A 86 3.82 0.37 15.27
CA ILE A 86 5.23 0.27 14.85
C ILE A 86 6.15 -0.32 15.93
N PRO A 87 6.02 0.04 17.23
CA PRO A 87 6.85 -0.55 18.28
C PRO A 87 6.66 -2.06 18.46
N THR A 88 5.57 -2.65 17.94
CA THR A 88 5.33 -4.10 17.99
C THR A 88 6.13 -4.88 16.95
N ILE A 89 6.70 -4.18 15.95
CA ILE A 89 7.43 -4.78 14.84
C ILE A 89 8.88 -5.05 15.27
N PRO A 90 9.44 -6.24 14.96
CA PRO A 90 10.86 -6.49 15.18
C PRO A 90 11.73 -5.45 14.46
N VAL A 91 12.65 -4.81 15.20
CA VAL A 91 13.52 -3.73 14.67
C VAL A 91 14.33 -4.20 13.46
N GLU A 92 14.82 -5.44 13.49
CA GLU A 92 15.58 -6.04 12.38
C GLU A 92 14.76 -6.18 11.09
N LEU A 93 13.44 -6.32 11.21
CA LEU A 93 12.54 -6.35 10.06
C LEU A 93 12.26 -4.94 9.57
N PHE A 94 11.88 -4.04 10.48
CA PHE A 94 11.50 -2.67 10.14
C PHE A 94 12.64 -1.90 9.47
N THR A 95 13.88 -2.10 9.93
CA THR A 95 15.08 -1.43 9.38
C THR A 95 15.47 -1.89 7.98
N LYS A 96 14.92 -3.00 7.47
CA LYS A 96 15.15 -3.48 6.10
C LYS A 96 14.36 -2.69 5.06
N PHE A 97 13.37 -1.91 5.48
CA PHE A 97 12.51 -1.13 4.61
C PHE A 97 12.84 0.36 4.69
N GLN A 98 12.83 1.02 3.53
CA GLN A 98 12.62 2.46 3.47
C GLN A 98 11.12 2.74 3.70
N THR A 99 10.78 3.14 4.92
CA THR A 99 9.41 3.42 5.32
C THR A 99 9.03 4.86 5.01
N SER A 100 7.85 5.04 4.42
CA SER A 100 7.16 6.32 4.25
C SER A 100 5.78 6.24 4.89
N PHE A 101 5.27 7.37 5.36
CA PHE A 101 3.94 7.45 5.95
C PHE A 101 3.05 8.34 5.10
N TYR A 102 1.75 8.05 5.10
CA TYR A 102 0.76 8.86 4.42
C TYR A 102 -0.45 9.17 5.32
N ALA A 103 -1.04 10.34 5.12
CA ALA A 103 -2.18 10.83 5.90
C ALA A 103 -3.53 10.35 5.35
N ASP A 104 -3.65 10.34 4.03
CA ASP A 104 -4.89 10.15 3.30
C ASP A 104 -4.66 9.33 2.02
N PRO A 105 -5.73 8.85 1.34
CA PRO A 105 -5.58 8.01 0.15
C PRO A 105 -4.86 8.69 -1.02
N VAL A 106 -4.93 10.02 -1.13
CA VAL A 106 -4.27 10.77 -2.20
C VAL A 106 -2.77 10.83 -1.93
N ASP A 107 -2.37 11.10 -0.69
CA ASP A 107 -0.96 11.04 -0.27
C ASP A 107 -0.38 9.63 -0.46
N ALA A 108 -1.16 8.56 -0.23
CA ALA A 108 -0.73 7.20 -0.54
C ALA A 108 -0.39 6.99 -2.03
N VAL A 109 -1.17 7.60 -2.94
CA VAL A 109 -0.88 7.59 -4.39
C VAL A 109 0.44 8.33 -4.66
N PHE A 110 0.63 9.50 -4.07
CA PHE A 110 1.87 10.27 -4.22
C PHE A 110 3.10 9.47 -3.76
N LYS A 111 3.04 8.84 -2.58
CA LYS A 111 4.09 7.95 -2.09
C LYS A 111 4.31 6.74 -3.01
N GLY A 112 3.23 6.11 -3.48
CA GLY A 112 3.32 4.99 -4.44
C GLY A 112 4.01 5.37 -5.75
N LEU A 113 3.71 6.54 -6.30
CA LEU A 113 4.28 7.04 -7.56
C LEU A 113 5.65 7.71 -7.40
N GLY A 114 6.10 7.93 -6.16
CA GLY A 114 7.37 8.59 -5.86
C GLY A 114 7.37 10.07 -6.25
N VAL A 115 6.26 10.75 -6.03
CA VAL A 115 6.16 12.21 -6.13
C VAL A 115 5.96 12.76 -4.74
N ASP A 116 6.73 13.78 -4.37
CA ASP A 116 6.55 14.56 -3.15
C ASP A 116 5.90 15.91 -3.48
#